data_AF-A0A2I0DNG1-F1
#
_entry.id   AF-A0A2I0DNG1-F1
#
_cell.length_a   1.000
_cell.length_b   1.000
_cell.length_c   1.000
_cell.angle_alpha   90.00
_cell.angle_beta   90.00
_cell.angle_gamma   90.00
#
_symmetry.space_group_name_H-M   'P 1'
#
loop_
_entity.id
_entity.type
_entity.pdbx_description
1 polymer ?
#
loop_
_entity_poly.entity_id
_entity_poly.type
_entity_poly.pdbx_seq_one_letter_code
_entity_poly.pdbx_strand_id
1 'polypeptide(L)'
;MRVKPRTPVVTGKWHRLGNVLSETHACALALLLSILLSSGAFLLPSSALWMLVVVNGGLVAHGLLLKNKIGVLLRLAAVQFVTTMGLYYLFHGESQLLEGAVVVLRVLLAMLPGWWLSSTQRPERLGEVLSWGLPHQWAFVIAASLSLLPFMSRELKEIYQIQCMRGARITPKALRNPQNWPEFIYCVLFPLLIQLLKLSKQMAISAQLRHFGDDVKATHWPSTRDSK
;
A
#
# COMPACT_ATOMS: atom_id res chain seq x y z
N MET A 1 13.53 -47.54 16.02
CA MET A 1 12.10 -47.14 16.01
C MET A 1 11.72 -46.65 14.62
N ARG A 2 10.87 -47.38 13.91
CA ARG A 2 10.52 -47.14 12.50
C ARG A 2 9.37 -46.12 12.44
N VAL A 3 9.65 -44.88 12.09
CA VAL A 3 8.64 -43.82 11.97
C VAL A 3 7.81 -44.07 10.72
N LYS A 4 6.52 -44.35 10.91
CA LYS A 4 5.52 -44.58 9.86
C LYS A 4 5.18 -43.23 9.19
N PRO A 5 5.27 -43.08 7.86
CA PRO A 5 4.93 -41.81 7.22
C PRO A 5 3.41 -41.55 7.27
N ARG A 6 3.02 -40.37 7.74
CA ARG A 6 1.63 -39.87 7.71
C ARG A 6 1.23 -39.61 6.26
N THR A 7 0.16 -40.26 5.83
CA THR A 7 -0.56 -39.98 4.57
C THR A 7 -1.15 -38.57 4.59
N PRO A 8 -1.01 -37.76 3.52
CA PRO A 8 -1.61 -36.44 3.47
C PRO A 8 -3.10 -36.52 3.10
N VAL A 9 -3.91 -35.74 3.82
CA VAL A 9 -5.33 -35.47 3.55
C VAL A 9 -5.42 -34.50 2.36
N VAL A 10 -5.83 -34.98 1.17
CA VAL A 10 -5.75 -34.23 -0.11
C VAL A 10 -7.09 -33.63 -0.58
N THR A 11 -8.22 -33.86 0.10
CA THR A 11 -9.54 -33.54 -0.46
C THR A 11 -10.01 -32.08 -0.31
N GLY A 12 -9.34 -31.23 0.48
CA GLY A 12 -9.76 -29.83 0.72
C GLY A 12 -8.90 -28.75 0.04
N LYS A 13 -8.01 -29.12 -0.88
CA LYS A 13 -6.97 -28.24 -1.45
C LYS A 13 -7.43 -27.51 -2.72
N TRP A 14 -8.22 -28.18 -3.57
CA TRP A 14 -8.63 -27.69 -4.89
C TRP A 14 -9.63 -26.54 -4.82
N HIS A 15 -10.64 -26.64 -3.97
CA HIS A 15 -11.67 -25.60 -3.83
C HIS A 15 -11.12 -24.29 -3.21
N ARG A 16 -10.08 -24.39 -2.37
CA ARG A 16 -9.39 -23.24 -1.76
C ARG A 16 -8.40 -22.56 -2.70
N LEU A 17 -7.68 -23.33 -3.53
CA LEU A 17 -6.80 -22.79 -4.56
C LEU A 17 -7.58 -21.95 -5.58
N GLY A 18 -8.78 -22.41 -5.97
CA GLY A 18 -9.66 -21.66 -6.87
C GLY A 18 -10.04 -20.28 -6.33
N ASN A 19 -10.42 -20.17 -5.05
CA ASN A 19 -10.79 -18.88 -4.45
C ASN A 19 -9.61 -17.91 -4.33
N VAL A 20 -8.41 -18.38 -3.98
CA VAL A 20 -7.22 -17.51 -3.86
C VAL A 20 -6.76 -16.98 -5.23
N LEU A 21 -6.82 -17.82 -6.27
CA LEU A 21 -6.60 -17.38 -7.65
C LEU A 21 -7.67 -16.37 -8.07
N SER A 22 -8.94 -16.60 -7.73
CA SER A 22 -10.03 -15.65 -7.99
C SER A 22 -9.83 -14.29 -7.30
N GLU A 23 -9.30 -14.26 -6.08
CA GLU A 23 -9.06 -13.02 -5.31
C GLU A 23 -7.86 -12.22 -5.86
N THR A 24 -6.78 -12.90 -6.25
CA THR A 24 -5.63 -12.25 -6.90
C THR A 24 -6.01 -11.68 -8.27
N HIS A 25 -6.84 -12.39 -9.03
CA HIS A 25 -7.39 -11.91 -10.30
C HIS A 25 -8.33 -10.70 -10.08
N ALA A 26 -9.14 -10.71 -9.02
CA ALA A 26 -9.96 -9.57 -8.64
C ALA A 26 -9.12 -8.35 -8.26
N CYS A 27 -7.98 -8.55 -7.58
CA CYS A 27 -7.02 -7.49 -7.26
C CYS A 27 -6.35 -6.92 -8.52
N ALA A 28 -5.97 -7.78 -9.48
CA ALA A 28 -5.41 -7.36 -10.76
C ALA A 28 -6.43 -6.58 -11.61
N LEU A 29 -7.68 -7.03 -11.65
CA LEU A 29 -8.77 -6.30 -12.31
C LEU A 29 -9.05 -4.96 -11.62
N ALA A 30 -9.04 -4.92 -10.29
CA ALA A 30 -9.19 -3.67 -9.52
C ALA A 30 -8.05 -2.69 -9.81
N LEU A 31 -6.81 -3.17 -9.92
CA LEU A 31 -5.64 -2.39 -10.31
C LEU A 31 -5.80 -1.80 -11.72
N LEU A 32 -6.11 -2.64 -12.71
CA LEU A 32 -6.33 -2.20 -14.09
C LEU A 32 -7.48 -1.20 -14.19
N LEU A 33 -8.59 -1.48 -13.51
CA LEU A 33 -9.76 -0.61 -13.46
C LEU A 33 -9.41 0.75 -12.82
N SER A 34 -8.60 0.76 -11.75
CA SER A 34 -8.16 2.01 -11.12
C SER A 34 -7.27 2.86 -12.03
N ILE A 35 -6.36 2.21 -12.79
CA ILE A 35 -5.48 2.87 -13.75
C ILE A 35 -6.29 3.41 -14.94
N LEU A 36 -7.23 2.61 -15.46
CA LEU A 36 -8.11 3.01 -16.56
C LEU A 36 -9.04 4.17 -16.17
N LEU A 37 -9.63 4.14 -14.96
CA LEU A 37 -10.46 5.25 -14.48
C LEU A 37 -9.64 6.51 -14.22
N SER A 38 -8.43 6.39 -13.67
CA SER A 38 -7.55 7.53 -13.40
C SER A 38 -7.02 8.15 -14.71
N SER A 39 -6.63 7.32 -15.68
CA SER A 39 -6.24 7.77 -17.02
C SER A 39 -7.44 8.37 -17.78
N GLY A 40 -8.62 7.77 -17.66
CA GLY A 40 -9.86 8.28 -18.23
C GLY A 40 -10.30 9.63 -17.66
N ALA A 41 -10.05 9.90 -16.38
CA ALA A 41 -10.35 11.21 -15.77
C ALA A 41 -9.56 12.36 -16.41
N PHE A 42 -8.39 12.08 -17.01
CA PHE A 42 -7.55 13.09 -17.66
C PHE A 42 -7.85 13.23 -19.16
N LEU A 43 -8.23 12.14 -19.83
CA LEU A 43 -8.40 12.09 -21.29
C LEU A 43 -9.83 12.39 -21.77
N LEU A 44 -10.86 12.26 -20.92
CA LEU A 44 -12.24 12.40 -21.39
C LEU A 44 -12.75 13.88 -21.48
N PRO A 45 -13.41 14.25 -22.59
CA PRO A 45 -14.03 15.56 -22.78
C PRO A 45 -15.25 15.79 -21.88
N SER A 46 -15.61 17.06 -21.66
CA SER A 46 -16.57 17.52 -20.65
C SER A 46 -17.99 16.91 -20.74
N SER A 47 -18.37 16.32 -21.88
CA SER A 47 -19.64 15.62 -22.08
C SER A 47 -19.70 14.25 -21.41
N ALA A 48 -18.57 13.57 -21.22
CA ALA A 48 -18.51 12.22 -20.66
C ALA A 48 -18.19 12.19 -19.15
N LEU A 49 -18.02 13.36 -18.53
CA LEU A 49 -17.75 13.49 -17.09
C LEU A 49 -18.87 12.86 -16.23
N TRP A 50 -20.12 12.95 -16.67
CA TRP A 50 -21.25 12.38 -15.93
C TRP A 50 -21.21 10.85 -15.82
N MET A 51 -20.81 10.14 -16.88
CA MET A 51 -20.61 8.69 -16.81
C MET A 51 -19.46 8.33 -15.86
N LEU A 52 -18.39 9.13 -15.85
CA LEU A 52 -17.26 8.92 -14.94
C LEU A 52 -17.66 9.14 -13.48
N VAL A 53 -18.52 10.13 -13.20
CA VAL A 53 -19.09 10.38 -11.87
C VAL A 53 -19.95 9.21 -11.40
N VAL A 54 -20.80 8.65 -12.26
CA VAL A 54 -21.67 7.51 -11.91
C VAL A 54 -20.82 6.26 -11.61
N VAL A 55 -19.83 5.95 -12.45
CA VAL A 55 -18.97 4.77 -12.24
C VAL A 55 -18.10 4.93 -10.99
N ASN A 56 -17.49 6.10 -10.77
CA ASN A 56 -16.73 6.37 -9.55
C ASN A 56 -17.64 6.39 -8.31
N GLY A 57 -18.86 6.91 -8.42
CA GLY A 57 -19.86 6.88 -7.36
C GLY A 57 -20.23 5.46 -6.95
N GLY A 58 -20.41 4.54 -7.92
CA GLY A 58 -20.63 3.13 -7.67
C GLY A 58 -19.43 2.45 -6.99
N LEU A 59 -18.20 2.75 -7.41
CA LEU A 59 -16.98 2.27 -6.75
C LEU A 59 -16.88 2.77 -5.31
N VAL A 60 -17.13 4.06 -5.10
CA VAL A 60 -17.12 4.68 -3.77
C VAL A 60 -18.19 4.07 -2.88
N ALA A 61 -19.41 3.85 -3.38
CA ALA A 61 -20.47 3.16 -2.64
C ALA A 61 -20.06 1.73 -2.25
N HIS A 62 -19.47 0.97 -3.17
CA HIS A 62 -18.93 -0.36 -2.87
C HIS A 62 -17.82 -0.30 -1.81
N GLY A 63 -16.88 0.63 -1.93
CA GLY A 63 -15.80 0.81 -0.94
C GLY A 63 -16.30 1.29 0.44
N LEU A 64 -17.34 2.14 0.47
CA LEU A 64 -18.00 2.62 1.67
C LEU A 64 -18.73 1.51 2.40
N LEU A 65 -19.45 0.65 1.66
CA LEU A 65 -20.17 -0.51 2.19
C LEU A 65 -19.22 -1.52 2.86
N LEU A 66 -17.98 -1.68 2.34
CA LEU A 66 -17.02 -2.63 2.90
C LEU A 66 -16.27 -2.12 4.15
N LYS A 67 -15.96 -0.81 4.25
CA LYS A 67 -14.99 -0.31 5.25
C LYS A 67 -15.45 0.82 6.17
N ASN A 68 -16.67 1.35 6.02
CA ASN A 68 -17.31 2.35 6.90
C ASN A 68 -16.36 3.46 7.44
N LYS A 69 -15.46 3.99 6.59
CA LYS A 69 -14.50 5.07 6.94
C LYS A 69 -14.71 6.29 6.05
N ILE A 70 -15.91 6.86 6.12
CA ILE A 70 -16.34 8.04 5.35
C ILE A 70 -15.50 9.28 5.70
N GLY A 71 -15.04 9.38 6.96
CA GLY A 71 -14.32 10.56 7.45
C GLY A 71 -12.97 10.82 6.78
N VAL A 72 -12.24 9.79 6.35
CA VAL A 72 -10.94 9.98 5.67
C VAL A 72 -11.15 10.51 4.26
N LEU A 73 -12.13 9.96 3.54
CA LEU A 73 -12.48 10.41 2.20
C LEU A 73 -12.97 11.86 2.20
N LEU A 74 -13.88 12.20 3.13
CA LEU A 74 -14.40 13.56 3.28
C LEU A 74 -13.28 14.55 3.60
N ARG A 75 -12.32 14.17 4.47
CA ARG A 75 -11.19 15.04 4.82
C ARG A 75 -10.25 15.28 3.64
N LEU A 76 -9.96 14.25 2.84
CA LEU A 76 -9.14 14.38 1.63
C LEU A 76 -9.85 15.25 0.59
N ALA A 77 -11.14 15.03 0.37
CA ALA A 77 -11.95 15.85 -0.53
C ALA A 77 -11.99 17.33 -0.08
N ALA A 78 -12.17 17.58 1.22
CA ALA A 78 -12.20 18.92 1.78
C ALA A 78 -10.84 19.63 1.64
N VAL A 79 -9.74 18.94 1.95
CA VAL A 79 -8.39 19.51 1.79
C VAL A 79 -8.10 19.81 0.32
N GLN A 80 -8.40 18.87 -0.59
CA GLN A 80 -8.20 19.07 -2.02
C GLN A 80 -9.03 20.25 -2.54
N PHE A 81 -10.30 20.35 -2.14
CA PHE A 81 -11.19 21.44 -2.52
C PHE A 81 -10.63 22.78 -2.03
N VAL A 82 -10.29 22.90 -0.75
CA VAL A 82 -9.74 24.13 -0.16
C VAL A 82 -8.44 24.54 -0.84
N THR A 83 -7.50 23.60 -1.04
CA THR A 83 -6.21 23.89 -1.67
C THR A 83 -6.38 24.36 -3.11
N THR A 84 -7.21 23.67 -3.89
CA THR A 84 -7.36 23.98 -5.33
C THR A 84 -8.19 25.25 -5.54
N MET A 85 -9.28 25.43 -4.78
CA MET A 85 -10.11 26.64 -4.83
C MET A 85 -9.34 27.87 -4.36
N GLY A 86 -8.51 27.74 -3.32
CA GLY A 86 -7.62 28.80 -2.83
C GLY A 86 -6.56 29.18 -3.87
N LEU A 87 -5.97 28.21 -4.56
CA LEU A 87 -5.00 28.47 -5.63
C LEU A 87 -5.66 29.16 -6.84
N TYR A 88 -6.87 28.74 -7.22
CA TYR A 88 -7.61 29.32 -8.35
C TYR A 88 -8.08 30.75 -8.08
N TYR A 89 -8.57 31.00 -6.86
CA TYR A 89 -8.95 32.34 -6.40
C TYR A 89 -7.76 33.31 -6.43
N LEU A 90 -6.57 32.85 -6.03
CA LEU A 90 -5.36 33.66 -6.01
C LEU A 90 -4.80 33.99 -7.41
N PHE A 91 -4.99 33.09 -8.39
CA PHE A 91 -4.40 33.24 -9.72
C PHE A 91 -5.30 33.88 -10.79
N HIS A 92 -6.62 33.67 -10.77
CA HIS A 92 -7.49 34.01 -11.92
C HIS A 92 -8.65 34.99 -11.64
N GLY A 93 -8.95 35.31 -10.38
CA GLY A 93 -10.10 36.18 -10.04
C GLY A 93 -11.46 35.56 -10.39
N GLU A 94 -12.56 36.28 -10.09
CA GLU A 94 -13.93 35.71 -10.06
C GLU A 94 -14.49 35.22 -11.40
N SER A 95 -13.86 35.56 -12.53
CA SER A 95 -14.39 35.30 -13.87
C SER A 95 -14.28 33.85 -14.35
N GLN A 96 -13.56 32.96 -13.64
CA GLN A 96 -13.36 31.56 -14.05
C GLN A 96 -13.66 30.52 -12.94
N LEU A 97 -14.49 30.86 -11.95
CA LEU A 97 -14.84 29.95 -10.85
C LEU A 97 -15.45 28.62 -11.31
N LEU A 98 -16.21 28.63 -12.41
CA LEU A 98 -16.82 27.42 -12.98
C LEU A 98 -15.78 26.47 -13.58
N GLU A 99 -14.74 27.00 -14.22
CA GLU A 99 -13.64 26.17 -14.75
C GLU A 99 -12.82 25.57 -13.61
N GLY A 100 -12.56 26.35 -12.56
CA GLY A 100 -11.92 25.86 -11.33
C GLY A 100 -12.70 24.70 -10.70
N ALA A 101 -14.03 24.80 -10.60
CA ALA A 101 -14.87 23.73 -10.06
C ALA A 101 -14.79 22.43 -10.88
N VAL A 102 -14.73 22.53 -12.22
CA VAL A 102 -14.56 21.37 -13.11
C VAL A 102 -13.18 20.72 -12.93
N VAL A 103 -12.12 21.51 -12.78
CA VAL A 103 -10.77 21.00 -12.52
C VAL A 103 -10.71 20.29 -11.17
N VAL A 104 -11.30 20.87 -10.12
CA VAL A 104 -11.39 20.24 -8.79
C VAL A 104 -12.12 18.91 -8.87
N LEU A 105 -13.26 18.88 -9.57
CA LEU A 105 -14.03 17.66 -9.73
C LEU A 105 -13.24 16.58 -10.48
N ARG A 106 -12.49 16.95 -11.53
CA ARG A 106 -11.60 16.02 -12.26
C ARG A 106 -10.50 15.45 -11.39
N VAL A 107 -9.82 16.29 -10.61
CA VAL A 107 -8.75 15.83 -9.71
C VAL A 107 -9.33 14.91 -8.63
N LEU A 108 -10.50 15.25 -8.08
CA LEU A 108 -11.21 14.39 -7.13
C LEU A 108 -11.52 13.03 -7.78
N LEU A 109 -12.13 13.02 -8.96
CA LEU A 109 -12.47 11.82 -9.74
C LEU A 109 -11.24 10.96 -10.06
N ALA A 110 -10.08 11.56 -10.34
CA ALA A 110 -8.84 10.83 -10.60
C ALA A 110 -8.25 10.18 -9.34
N MET A 111 -8.52 10.74 -8.16
CA MET A 111 -8.00 10.27 -6.87
C MET A 111 -8.87 9.18 -6.24
N LEU A 112 -10.18 9.16 -6.54
CA LEU A 112 -11.14 8.18 -5.99
C LEU A 112 -10.77 6.71 -6.24
N PRO A 113 -10.36 6.29 -7.46
CA PRO A 113 -9.99 4.89 -7.72
C PRO A 113 -8.75 4.46 -6.93
N GLY A 114 -7.78 5.35 -6.75
CA GLY A 114 -6.58 5.07 -5.97
C GLY A 114 -6.90 4.88 -4.48
N TRP A 115 -7.78 5.72 -3.93
CA TRP A 115 -8.28 5.54 -2.57
C TRP A 115 -9.07 4.23 -2.43
N TRP A 116 -9.96 3.93 -3.37
CA TRP A 116 -10.75 2.70 -3.36
C TRP A 116 -9.88 1.45 -3.41
N LEU A 117 -8.83 1.44 -4.25
CA LEU A 117 -7.90 0.33 -4.37
C LEU A 117 -7.12 0.11 -3.07
N SER A 118 -6.54 1.17 -2.50
CA SER A 118 -5.80 1.13 -1.23
C SER A 118 -6.70 0.72 -0.05
N SER A 119 -7.97 1.10 -0.11
CA SER A 119 -8.97 0.69 0.87
C SER A 119 -9.37 -0.76 0.69
N THR A 120 -9.57 -1.26 -0.53
CA THR A 120 -10.11 -2.63 -0.71
C THR A 120 -9.03 -3.71 -0.61
N GLN A 121 -7.81 -3.42 -1.09
CA GLN A 121 -6.75 -4.41 -1.25
C GLN A 121 -5.65 -4.25 -0.19
N ARG A 122 -5.07 -5.39 0.24
CA ARG A 122 -3.90 -5.40 1.12
C ARG A 122 -2.62 -5.07 0.33
N PRO A 123 -1.67 -4.31 0.89
CA PRO A 123 -0.44 -3.94 0.18
C PRO A 123 0.38 -5.16 -0.26
N GLU A 124 0.30 -6.28 0.47
CA GLU A 124 0.97 -7.53 0.11
C GLU A 124 0.40 -8.12 -1.19
N ARG A 125 -0.92 -8.00 -1.42
CA ARG A 125 -1.59 -8.49 -2.63
C ARG A 125 -1.28 -7.61 -3.84
N LEU A 126 -1.17 -6.29 -3.64
CA LEU A 126 -0.71 -5.38 -4.68
C LEU A 126 0.74 -5.70 -5.10
N GLY A 127 1.60 -6.01 -4.13
CA GLY A 127 2.97 -6.46 -4.40
C GLY A 127 3.03 -7.78 -5.17
N GLU A 128 2.17 -8.75 -4.83
CA GLU A 128 2.06 -10.03 -5.54
C GLU A 128 1.64 -9.85 -7.00
N VAL A 129 0.60 -9.05 -7.28
CA VAL A 129 0.17 -8.75 -8.65
C VAL A 129 1.25 -8.00 -9.43
N LEU A 130 1.92 -7.02 -8.79
CA LEU A 130 3.02 -6.30 -9.43
C LEU A 130 4.17 -7.24 -9.79
N SER A 131 4.44 -8.23 -8.94
CA SER A 131 5.50 -9.21 -9.18
C SER A 131 5.29 -10.10 -10.42
N TRP A 132 4.07 -10.19 -10.96
CA TRP A 132 3.80 -10.94 -12.19
C TRP A 132 4.45 -10.33 -13.43
N GLY A 133 4.58 -9.00 -13.47
CA GLY A 133 5.22 -8.29 -14.58
C GLY A 133 6.73 -8.10 -14.41
N LEU A 134 7.30 -8.48 -13.26
CA LEU A 134 8.69 -8.18 -12.90
C LEU A 134 9.57 -9.44 -12.97
N PRO A 135 10.87 -9.31 -13.33
CA PRO A 135 11.81 -10.42 -13.26
C PRO A 135 11.89 -11.00 -11.84
N HIS A 136 12.14 -12.31 -11.73
CA HIS A 136 12.11 -13.06 -10.47
C HIS A 136 12.92 -12.42 -9.34
N GLN A 137 14.07 -11.82 -9.67
CA GLN A 137 14.94 -11.13 -8.71
C GLN A 137 14.22 -9.95 -8.03
N TRP A 138 13.46 -9.17 -8.78
CA TRP A 138 12.74 -8.00 -8.25
C TRP A 138 11.49 -8.41 -7.47
N ALA A 139 10.79 -9.45 -7.91
CA ALA A 139 9.68 -10.04 -7.18
C ALA A 139 10.10 -10.45 -5.75
N PHE A 140 11.26 -11.11 -5.62
CA PHE A 140 11.82 -11.49 -4.34
C PHE A 140 12.15 -10.27 -3.46
N VAL A 141 12.79 -9.24 -4.02
CA VAL A 141 13.16 -8.01 -3.27
C VAL A 141 11.91 -7.28 -2.75
N ILE A 142 10.85 -7.17 -3.56
CA ILE A 142 9.59 -6.54 -3.17
C ILE A 142 8.92 -7.34 -2.06
N ALA A 143 8.81 -8.65 -2.21
CA ALA A 143 8.22 -9.53 -1.19
C ALA A 143 9.00 -9.46 0.14
N ALA A 144 10.33 -9.50 0.07
CA ALA A 144 11.21 -9.37 1.24
C ALA A 144 10.98 -8.02 1.95
N SER A 145 10.94 -6.92 1.20
CA SER A 145 10.77 -5.57 1.72
C SER A 145 9.39 -5.36 2.38
N LEU A 146 8.31 -5.84 1.74
CA LEU A 146 6.96 -5.80 2.30
C LEU A 146 6.84 -6.63 3.58
N SER A 147 7.46 -7.81 3.63
CA SER A 147 7.44 -8.68 4.80
C SER A 147 8.22 -8.11 5.99
N LEU A 148 9.25 -7.30 5.70
CA LEU A 148 10.14 -6.71 6.69
C LEU A 148 9.54 -5.45 7.34
N LEU A 149 8.75 -4.68 6.58
CA LEU A 149 8.11 -3.45 7.03
C LEU A 149 7.36 -3.57 8.37
N PRO A 150 6.47 -4.56 8.62
CA PRO A 150 5.75 -4.67 9.88
C PRO A 150 6.68 -4.97 11.07
N PHE A 151 7.76 -5.71 10.85
CA PHE A 151 8.76 -5.99 11.88
C PHE A 151 9.52 -4.71 12.24
N MET A 152 10.03 -3.99 11.23
CA MET A 152 10.74 -2.74 11.42
C MET A 152 9.89 -1.65 12.10
N SER A 153 8.58 -1.62 11.82
CA SER A 153 7.67 -0.68 12.49
C SER A 153 7.55 -0.95 13.99
N ARG A 154 7.68 -2.21 14.44
CA ARG A 154 7.68 -2.57 15.87
C ARG A 154 9.00 -2.20 16.52
N GLU A 155 10.11 -2.59 15.91
CA GLU A 155 11.46 -2.25 16.39
C GLU A 155 11.64 -0.73 16.52
N LEU A 156 11.17 0.04 15.53
CA LEU A 156 11.18 1.51 15.60
C LEU A 156 10.43 2.03 16.84
N LYS A 157 9.25 1.48 17.13
CA LYS A 157 8.45 1.90 18.29
C LYS A 157 9.14 1.54 19.60
N GLU A 158 9.75 0.36 19.68
CA GLU A 158 10.46 -0.11 20.87
C GLU A 158 11.71 0.74 21.14
N ILE A 159 12.56 0.95 20.12
CA ILE A 159 13.74 1.82 20.23
C ILE A 159 13.31 3.22 20.63
N TYR A 160 12.28 3.77 19.98
CA TYR A 160 11.74 5.10 20.33
C TYR A 160 11.30 5.17 21.81
N GLN A 161 10.56 4.18 22.29
CA GLN A 161 10.12 4.11 23.69
C GLN A 161 11.30 4.02 24.67
N ILE A 162 12.32 3.22 24.37
CA ILE A 162 13.54 3.10 25.18
C ILE A 162 14.29 4.43 25.25
N GLN A 163 14.46 5.13 24.13
CA GLN A 163 15.14 6.42 24.12
C GLN A 163 14.34 7.50 24.86
N CYS A 164 13.00 7.48 24.77
CA CYS A 164 12.15 8.35 25.59
C CYS A 164 12.32 8.08 27.10
N MET A 165 12.42 6.80 27.53
CA MET A 165 12.68 6.45 28.92
C MET A 165 14.08 6.89 29.40
N ARG A 166 15.06 6.94 28.48
CA ARG A 166 16.40 7.47 28.75
C ARG A 166 16.47 9.00 28.85
N GLY A 167 15.34 9.69 28.69
CA GLY A 167 15.27 11.15 28.80
C GLY A 167 15.62 11.90 27.50
N ALA A 168 15.73 11.20 26.36
CA ALA A 168 15.92 11.86 25.08
C ALA A 168 14.70 12.74 24.76
N ARG A 169 14.93 13.97 24.29
CA ARG A 169 13.88 14.95 23.97
C ARG A 169 13.24 14.66 22.60
N ILE A 170 12.76 13.43 22.43
CA ILE A 170 12.17 12.91 21.21
C ILE A 170 10.66 12.75 21.39
N THR A 171 10.02 13.61 22.20
CA THR A 171 8.56 13.60 22.29
C THR A 171 7.96 14.24 21.02
N PRO A 172 6.73 13.88 20.61
CA PRO A 172 6.10 14.45 19.41
C PRO A 172 5.97 15.98 19.46
N LYS A 173 5.97 16.56 20.67
CA LYS A 173 6.02 18.02 20.88
C LYS A 173 7.42 18.60 20.63
N ALA A 174 8.48 17.89 21.02
CA ALA A 174 9.87 18.32 20.84
C ALA A 174 10.38 18.14 19.40
N LEU A 175 9.85 17.16 18.66
CA LEU A 175 10.18 16.94 17.25
C LEU A 175 9.74 18.06 16.29
N ARG A 176 8.88 18.99 16.76
CA ARG A 176 8.53 20.21 16.00
C ARG A 176 9.70 21.18 15.89
N ASN A 177 10.69 21.13 16.80
CA ASN A 177 11.89 21.93 16.69
C ASN A 177 12.92 21.18 15.82
N PRO A 178 13.36 21.74 14.67
CA PRO A 178 14.36 21.11 13.82
C PRO A 178 15.71 20.89 14.51
N GLN A 179 16.02 21.62 15.59
CA GLN A 179 17.24 21.41 16.38
C GLN A 179 17.29 20.05 17.09
N ASN A 180 16.15 19.41 17.33
CA ASN A 180 16.05 18.11 18.03
C ASN A 180 16.12 16.90 17.06
N TRP A 181 16.14 17.15 15.75
CA TRP A 181 16.24 16.10 14.73
C TRP A 181 17.54 15.31 14.73
N PRO A 182 18.74 15.91 14.93
CA PRO A 182 19.97 15.12 15.04
C PRO A 182 19.90 14.10 16.18
N GLU A 183 19.32 14.44 17.33
CA GLU A 183 19.13 13.49 18.44
C GLU A 183 18.24 12.31 18.02
N PHE A 184 17.17 12.56 17.27
CA PHE A 184 16.33 11.49 16.73
C PHE A 184 17.10 10.58 15.75
N ILE A 185 17.88 11.17 14.85
CA ILE A 185 18.66 10.42 13.87
C ILE A 185 19.69 9.52 14.56
N TYR A 186 20.49 10.06 15.48
CA TYR A 186 21.54 9.30 16.15
C TYR A 186 21.00 8.26 17.13
N CYS A 187 19.92 8.57 17.87
CA CYS A 187 19.43 7.69 18.93
C CYS A 187 18.41 6.64 18.45
N VAL A 188 17.70 6.90 17.35
CA VAL A 188 16.62 6.02 16.85
C VAL A 188 16.92 5.50 15.45
N LEU A 189 17.22 6.38 14.49
CA LEU A 189 17.41 5.98 13.09
C LEU A 189 18.68 5.16 12.89
N PHE A 190 19.79 5.55 13.53
CA PHE A 190 21.07 4.86 13.39
C PHE A 190 21.05 3.42 13.96
N PRO A 191 20.53 3.17 15.19
CA PRO A 191 20.34 1.80 15.68
C PRO A 191 19.42 0.96 14.79
N LEU A 192 18.34 1.56 14.29
CA LEU A 192 17.41 0.90 13.37
C LEU A 192 18.10 0.50 12.07
N LEU A 193 18.93 1.37 11.49
CA LEU A 193 19.70 1.08 10.29
C LEU A 193 20.67 -0.09 10.51
N ILE A 194 21.39 -0.12 11.64
CA ILE A 194 22.29 -1.22 11.99
C ILE A 194 21.51 -2.53 12.11
N GLN A 195 20.35 -2.52 12.76
CA GLN A 195 19.50 -3.69 12.91
C GLN A 195 18.97 -4.18 11.56
N LEU A 196 18.57 -3.26 10.68
CA LEU A 196 18.14 -3.57 9.31
C LEU A 196 19.27 -4.24 8.51
N LEU A 197 20.50 -3.73 8.59
CA LEU A 197 21.67 -4.33 7.93
C LEU A 197 22.02 -5.73 8.47
N LYS A 198 21.92 -5.92 9.79
CA LYS A 198 22.13 -7.24 10.41
C LYS A 198 21.06 -8.23 9.95
N LEU A 199 19.81 -7.80 9.92
CA LEU A 199 18.70 -8.65 9.52
C LEU A 199 18.75 -9.00 8.04
N SER A 200 19.06 -8.04 7.16
CA SER A 200 19.21 -8.32 5.72
C SER A 200 20.33 -9.32 5.46
N LYS A 201 21.47 -9.20 6.17
CA LYS A 201 22.56 -10.18 6.11
C LYS A 201 22.11 -11.56 6.56
N GLN A 202 21.38 -11.66 7.67
CA GLN A 202 20.83 -12.94 8.15
C GLN A 202 19.84 -13.55 7.16
N MET A 203 18.97 -12.72 6.57
CA MET A 203 18.00 -13.15 5.56
C MET A 203 18.71 -13.67 4.32
N ALA A 204 19.74 -12.98 3.83
CA ALA A 204 20.55 -13.41 2.69
C ALA A 204 21.26 -14.74 2.95
N ILE A 205 21.91 -14.89 4.12
CA ILE A 205 22.56 -16.16 4.51
C ILE A 205 21.52 -17.28 4.59
N SER A 206 20.34 -17.03 5.18
CA SER A 206 19.28 -18.03 5.28
C SER A 206 18.70 -18.43 3.92
N ALA A 207 18.65 -17.50 2.97
CA ALA A 207 18.23 -17.77 1.60
C ALA A 207 19.28 -18.62 0.86
N GLN A 208 20.56 -18.29 1.01
CA GLN A 208 21.66 -19.06 0.43
C GLN A 208 21.70 -20.50 0.97
N LEU A 209 21.51 -20.70 2.28
CA LEU A 209 21.43 -22.03 2.90
C LEU A 209 20.23 -22.86 2.41
N ARG A 210 19.19 -22.21 1.88
CA ARG A 210 18.02 -22.86 1.29
C ARG A 210 18.16 -23.07 -0.21
N HIS A 211 19.36 -22.89 -0.77
CA HIS A 211 19.63 -23.02 -2.21
C HIS A 211 18.74 -22.11 -3.07
N PHE A 212 18.37 -20.93 -2.53
CA PHE A 212 17.54 -19.97 -3.24
C PHE A 212 18.34 -19.35 -4.40
N GLY A 213 18.04 -19.76 -5.64
CA GLY A 213 18.73 -19.32 -6.86
C GLY A 213 19.47 -20.41 -7.65
N ASP A 214 19.55 -21.64 -7.12
CA ASP A 214 20.19 -22.76 -7.83
C ASP A 214 19.31 -23.32 -8.98
N ASP A 215 17.99 -23.13 -8.90
CA ASP A 215 17.04 -23.57 -9.92
C ASP A 215 16.55 -22.42 -10.82
N VAL A 216 16.61 -22.62 -12.15
CA VAL A 216 16.14 -21.67 -13.17
C VAL A 216 14.61 -21.45 -13.14
N LYS A 217 13.86 -22.40 -12.56
CA LYS A 217 12.40 -22.30 -12.36
C LYS A 217 12.04 -22.34 -10.89
N ALA A 218 11.94 -21.16 -10.28
CA ALA A 218 11.35 -21.03 -8.97
C ALA A 218 9.88 -21.47 -8.99
N THR A 219 9.53 -22.46 -8.18
CA THR A 219 8.15 -22.92 -8.03
C THR A 219 7.42 -21.95 -7.10
N HIS A 220 6.34 -21.35 -7.57
CA HIS A 220 5.52 -20.44 -6.76
C HIS A 220 4.68 -21.23 -5.75
N TRP A 221 4.90 -20.98 -4.46
CA TRP A 221 4.01 -21.49 -3.42
C TRP A 221 2.88 -20.49 -3.17
N PRO A 222 1.60 -20.85 -3.38
CA PRO A 222 0.50 -19.93 -3.14
C PRO A 222 0.43 -19.60 -1.64
N SER A 223 0.43 -18.30 -1.32
CA SER A 223 0.28 -17.80 0.05
C SER A 223 -1.09 -18.20 0.62
N THR A 224 -1.12 -19.24 1.47
CA THR A 224 -2.32 -19.71 2.18
C THR A 224 -2.60 -18.90 3.46
N ARG A 225 -2.18 -17.63 3.52
CA ARG A 225 -2.10 -16.87 4.78
C ARG A 225 -3.40 -16.17 5.20
N ASP A 226 -4.52 -16.43 4.52
CA ASP A 226 -5.81 -15.77 4.73
C ASP A 226 -6.90 -16.72 5.29
N SER A 227 -6.58 -17.46 6.36
CA SER A 227 -7.62 -18.00 7.23
C SER A 227 -7.56 -17.34 8.61
N LYS A 228 -8.07 -16.12 8.70
CA LYS A 228 -8.65 -15.53 9.93
C LYS A 228 -9.41 -14.26 9.59
#